data_AF-A0A380E3Y2-F1
#
_entry.id   AF-A0A380E3Y2-F1
#
_cell.length_a   1.000
_cell.length_b   1.000
_cell.length_c   1.000
_cell.angle_alpha   90.00
_cell.angle_beta   90.00
_cell.angle_gamma   90.00
#
_symmetry.space_group_name_H-M   'P 1'
#
loop_
_entity.id
_entity.type
_entity.pdbx_description
1 polymer ?
#
loop_
_entity_poly.entity_id
_entity_poly.type
_entity_poly.pdbx_seq_one_letter_code
_entity_poly.pdbx_strand_id
1 'polypeptide(L)'
;MHVFISSIKEERVNASKELNGPKASFDGDKKDFLEKIRKALYMSKICSYAQGFAQMRKASEDNEWNLKLGDLAMIWREGCIIRAQFLQKIKDAYDNNPGLQNLLLDPYFKNIVTEYQDALRDVVATGVQNGVPTPGFSSSINYYDSYRAADLPANLIQAQRDYFGAHTYERKDKEGVFHTQWIEE
;
A
#
# COMPACT_ATOMS: atom_id res chain seq x y z
N MET A 1 -4.58 9.62 8.68
CA MET A 1 -5.91 10.05 8.22
C MET A 1 -7.05 9.60 9.16
N HIS A 2 -7.18 8.32 9.52
CA HIS A 2 -8.29 7.86 10.37
C HIS A 2 -8.29 8.41 11.81
N VAL A 3 -7.12 8.64 12.40
CA VAL A 3 -7.03 9.30 13.72
C VAL A 3 -7.60 10.72 13.64
N PHE A 4 -7.19 11.50 12.63
CA PHE A 4 -7.66 12.88 12.44
C PHE A 4 -9.15 12.96 12.07
N ILE A 5 -9.67 12.07 11.20
CA ILE A 5 -11.11 12.06 10.90
C ILE A 5 -11.94 11.60 12.11
N SER A 6 -11.36 10.75 12.98
CA SER A 6 -12.07 10.30 14.18
C SER A 6 -12.24 11.43 15.21
N SER A 7 -11.29 12.37 15.30
CA SER A 7 -11.33 13.48 16.25
C SER A 7 -12.37 14.56 15.90
N ILE A 8 -12.74 14.72 14.62
CA ILE A 8 -13.84 15.63 14.20
C ILE A 8 -15.22 14.98 14.37
N LYS A 9 -15.50 14.45 15.57
CA LYS A 9 -16.72 13.67 15.85
C LYS A 9 -18.01 14.46 15.63
N GLU A 10 -18.06 15.72 16.03
CA GLU A 10 -19.25 16.57 15.90
C GLU A 10 -19.64 16.78 14.43
N GLU A 11 -18.66 17.14 13.58
CA GLU A 11 -18.86 17.25 12.14
C GLU A 11 -19.39 15.95 11.53
N ARG A 12 -18.84 14.79 11.93
CA ARG A 12 -19.33 13.49 11.44
C ARG A 12 -20.75 13.17 11.89
N VAL A 13 -21.13 13.56 13.11
CA VAL A 13 -22.51 13.38 13.59
C VAL A 13 -23.47 14.24 12.78
N ASN A 14 -23.11 15.49 12.49
CA ASN A 14 -23.92 16.37 11.66
C ASN A 14 -24.01 15.84 10.22
N ALA A 15 -22.87 15.46 9.62
CA ALA A 15 -22.82 14.89 8.28
C ALA A 15 -23.68 13.61 8.15
N SER A 16 -23.76 12.77 9.18
CA SER A 16 -24.56 11.54 9.15
C SER A 16 -26.07 11.76 9.01
N LYS A 17 -26.56 12.99 9.25
CA LYS A 17 -27.97 13.37 9.08
C LYS A 17 -28.28 13.85 7.65
N GLU A 18 -27.27 14.39 6.97
CA GLU A 18 -27.43 15.06 5.66
C GLU A 18 -26.94 14.19 4.49
N LEU A 19 -25.94 13.34 4.72
CA LEU A 19 -25.31 12.51 3.70
C LEU A 19 -25.85 11.08 3.74
N ASN A 20 -26.46 10.64 2.63
CA ASN A 20 -26.97 9.29 2.49
C ASN A 20 -25.89 8.30 2.05
N GLY A 21 -26.01 7.04 2.50
CA GLY A 21 -25.15 5.92 2.11
C GLY A 21 -25.96 4.65 1.85
N PRO A 22 -25.32 3.58 1.34
CA PRO A 22 -25.99 2.31 1.14
C PRO A 22 -26.40 1.69 2.49
N LYS A 23 -27.50 0.94 2.49
CA LYS A 23 -27.89 0.12 3.64
C LYS A 23 -27.10 -1.18 3.59
N ALA A 24 -26.22 -1.40 4.57
CA ALA A 24 -25.43 -2.61 4.62
C ALA A 24 -26.31 -3.86 4.69
N SER A 25 -26.01 -4.85 3.86
CA SER A 25 -26.64 -6.17 3.85
C SER A 25 -25.60 -7.22 3.49
N PHE A 26 -25.68 -8.37 4.13
CA PHE A 26 -24.75 -9.47 3.92
C PHE A 26 -25.51 -10.79 4.03
N ASP A 27 -25.55 -11.50 2.91
CA ASP A 27 -26.23 -12.79 2.69
C ASP A 27 -25.24 -13.95 2.49
N GLY A 28 -23.94 -13.67 2.48
CA GLY A 28 -22.88 -14.67 2.35
C GLY A 28 -22.61 -15.49 3.62
N ASP A 29 -21.72 -16.48 3.49
CA ASP A 29 -21.26 -17.27 4.63
C ASP A 29 -20.36 -16.43 5.55
N LYS A 30 -20.77 -16.33 6.82
CA LYS A 30 -20.04 -15.55 7.84
C LYS A 30 -18.66 -16.11 8.16
N LYS A 31 -18.52 -17.44 8.23
CA LYS A 31 -17.26 -18.11 8.56
C LYS A 31 -16.24 -17.89 7.44
N ASP A 32 -16.68 -18.03 6.20
CA ASP A 32 -15.83 -17.81 5.03
C ASP A 32 -15.41 -16.34 4.94
N PHE A 33 -16.34 -15.41 5.18
CA PHE A 33 -16.00 -13.98 5.14
C PHE A 33 -15.08 -13.55 6.28
N LEU A 34 -15.21 -14.13 7.48
CA LEU A 34 -14.25 -13.92 8.57
C LEU A 34 -12.84 -14.38 8.18
N GLU A 35 -12.72 -15.51 7.48
CA GLU A 35 -11.42 -15.97 6.97
C GLU A 35 -10.86 -15.01 5.91
N LYS A 36 -11.71 -14.47 5.03
CA LYS A 36 -11.29 -13.43 4.07
C LYS A 36 -10.77 -12.18 4.79
N ILE A 37 -11.44 -11.74 5.86
CA ILE A 37 -10.98 -10.60 6.68
C ILE A 37 -9.63 -10.93 7.35
N ARG A 38 -9.43 -12.14 7.87
CA ARG A 38 -8.15 -12.56 8.47
C ARG A 38 -7.02 -12.49 7.44
N LYS A 39 -7.25 -13.00 6.23
CA LYS A 39 -6.29 -12.94 5.11
C LYS A 39 -5.99 -11.51 4.68
N ALA A 40 -7.04 -10.70 4.50
CA ALA A 40 -6.94 -9.28 4.16
C ALA A 40 -6.10 -8.51 5.18
N LEU A 41 -6.37 -8.70 6.48
CA LEU A 41 -5.61 -8.08 7.57
C LEU A 41 -4.12 -8.43 7.49
N TYR A 42 -3.80 -9.70 7.28
CA TYR A 42 -2.42 -10.15 7.24
C TYR A 42 -1.67 -9.64 6.01
N MET A 43 -2.30 -9.66 4.83
CA MET A 43 -1.73 -9.08 3.62
C MET A 43 -1.52 -7.57 3.76
N SER A 44 -2.50 -6.84 4.31
CA SER A 44 -2.36 -5.40 4.56
C SER A 44 -1.24 -5.08 5.54
N LYS A 45 -1.06 -5.92 6.57
CA LYS A 45 0.10 -5.82 7.48
C LYS A 45 1.40 -5.98 6.71
N ILE A 46 1.51 -6.97 5.81
CA ILE A 46 2.70 -7.15 4.97
C ILE A 46 2.96 -5.91 4.12
N CYS A 47 1.96 -5.37 3.43
CA CYS A 47 2.11 -4.15 2.63
C CYS A 47 2.62 -2.97 3.47
N SER A 48 2.09 -2.77 4.68
CA SER A 48 2.53 -1.70 5.57
C SER A 48 3.99 -1.85 6.01
N TYR A 49 4.41 -3.06 6.37
CA TYR A 49 5.81 -3.32 6.73
C TYR A 49 6.75 -3.21 5.51
N ALA A 50 6.34 -3.69 4.34
CA ALA A 50 7.10 -3.54 3.10
C ALA A 50 7.39 -2.06 2.79
N GLN A 51 6.39 -1.18 2.95
CA GLN A 51 6.56 0.27 2.79
C GLN A 51 7.50 0.85 3.85
N GLY A 52 7.32 0.51 5.12
CA GLY A 52 8.17 1.02 6.21
C GLY A 52 9.64 0.61 6.08
N PHE A 53 9.90 -0.64 5.68
CA PHE A 53 11.26 -1.12 5.44
C PHE A 53 11.89 -0.52 4.18
N ALA A 54 11.12 -0.30 3.11
CA ALA A 54 11.58 0.43 1.94
C ALA A 54 11.95 1.89 2.28
N GLN A 55 11.16 2.54 3.14
CA GLN A 55 11.46 3.89 3.64
C GLN A 55 12.76 3.92 4.45
N MET A 56 12.96 2.97 5.37
CA MET A 56 14.21 2.88 6.14
C MET A 56 15.41 2.60 5.26
N ARG A 57 15.26 1.75 4.23
CA ARG A 57 16.32 1.48 3.25
C ARG A 57 16.72 2.76 2.51
N LYS A 58 15.74 3.50 1.97
CA LYS A 58 16.00 4.77 1.28
C LYS A 58 16.64 5.80 2.21
N ALA A 59 16.17 5.93 3.45
CA ALA A 59 16.79 6.80 4.44
C ALA A 59 18.24 6.38 4.76
N SER A 60 18.52 5.08 4.83
CA SER A 60 19.88 4.58 5.03
C SER A 60 20.81 4.88 3.86
N GLU A 61 20.29 4.84 2.62
CA GLU A 61 21.05 5.21 1.40
C GLU A 61 21.35 6.72 1.42
N ASP A 62 20.34 7.55 1.65
CA ASP A 62 20.45 9.02 1.59
C ASP A 62 21.34 9.60 2.71
N ASN A 63 21.47 8.88 3.84
CA ASN A 63 22.24 9.33 5.01
C ASN A 63 23.48 8.45 5.29
N GLU A 64 23.81 7.51 4.41
CA GLU A 64 24.97 6.62 4.54
C GLU A 64 25.04 5.83 5.87
N TRP A 65 23.90 5.55 6.51
CA TRP A 65 23.84 4.91 7.83
C TRP A 65 24.18 3.41 7.82
N ASN A 66 24.18 2.77 6.64
CA ASN A 66 24.41 1.33 6.50
C ASN A 66 23.53 0.47 7.43
N LEU A 67 22.24 0.82 7.56
CA LEU A 67 21.30 0.15 8.46
C LEU A 67 21.23 -1.35 8.20
N LYS A 68 21.29 -2.14 9.28
CA LYS A 68 21.08 -3.59 9.24
C LYS A 68 19.61 -3.91 9.46
N LEU A 69 18.83 -3.88 8.38
CA LEU A 69 17.36 -4.01 8.43
C LEU A 69 16.89 -5.31 9.12
N GLY A 70 17.59 -6.43 8.92
CA GLY A 70 17.30 -7.68 9.62
C GLY A 70 17.45 -7.58 11.15
N ASP A 71 18.49 -6.88 11.62
CA ASP A 71 18.74 -6.67 13.05
C ASP A 71 17.72 -5.70 13.67
N LEU A 72 17.29 -4.68 12.92
CA LEU A 72 16.20 -3.79 13.32
C LEU A 72 14.89 -4.58 13.55
N ALA A 73 14.59 -5.56 12.71
CA ALA A 73 13.42 -6.40 12.91
C ALA A 73 13.51 -7.22 14.21
N MET A 74 14.73 -7.62 14.62
CA MET A 74 14.95 -8.40 15.85
C MET A 74 14.74 -7.60 17.12
N ILE A 75 15.24 -6.36 17.18
CA ILE A 75 15.06 -5.52 18.37
C ILE A 75 13.59 -5.22 18.66
N TRP A 76 12.72 -5.31 17.65
CA TRP A 76 11.27 -5.12 17.80
C TRP A 76 10.52 -6.39 18.18
N ARG A 77 11.17 -7.55 18.28
CA ARG A 77 10.50 -8.80 18.66
C ARG A 77 10.02 -8.81 20.11
N GLU A 78 10.64 -8.02 20.97
CA GLU A 78 10.33 -7.94 22.39
C GLU A 78 10.33 -6.47 22.85
N GLY A 79 9.73 -6.19 24.00
CA GLY A 79 9.76 -4.86 24.62
C GLY A 79 8.93 -3.75 23.93
N CYS A 80 8.53 -3.92 22.66
CA CYS A 80 7.75 -2.91 21.92
C CYS A 80 6.28 -3.32 21.67
N ILE A 81 5.45 -2.34 21.29
CA ILE A 81 4.01 -2.54 21.03
C ILE A 81 3.77 -3.39 19.77
N ILE A 82 4.61 -3.26 18.75
CA ILE A 82 4.43 -3.93 17.45
C ILE A 82 4.95 -5.37 17.40
N ARG A 83 5.44 -5.89 18.53
CA ARG A 83 6.01 -7.22 18.65
C ARG A 83 5.10 -8.30 18.08
N ALA A 84 5.65 -9.17 17.24
CA ALA A 84 4.94 -10.28 16.63
C ALA A 84 5.92 -11.33 16.11
N GLN A 85 5.49 -12.60 16.04
CA GLN A 85 6.22 -13.67 15.36
C GLN A 85 6.52 -13.33 13.88
N PHE A 86 5.69 -12.48 13.28
CA PHE A 86 5.89 -11.90 11.95
C PHE A 86 7.27 -11.25 11.74
N LEU A 87 7.85 -10.63 12.78
CA LEU A 87 9.16 -9.97 12.68
C LEU A 87 10.30 -10.97 12.44
N GLN A 88 10.17 -12.22 12.88
CA GLN A 88 11.13 -13.27 12.54
C GLN A 88 11.20 -13.48 11.02
N LYS A 89 10.05 -13.45 10.34
CA LYS A 89 10.00 -13.62 8.87
C LYS A 89 10.67 -12.48 8.13
N ILE A 90 10.63 -11.27 8.68
CA ILE A 90 11.37 -10.14 8.12
C ILE A 90 12.88 -10.33 8.30
N LYS A 91 13.32 -10.78 9.49
CA LYS A 91 14.72 -11.14 9.68
C LYS A 91 15.16 -12.19 8.66
N ASP A 92 14.41 -13.29 8.56
CA ASP A 92 14.74 -14.40 7.66
C ASP A 92 14.92 -13.89 6.21
N ALA A 93 14.05 -12.97 5.76
CA ALA A 93 14.14 -12.37 4.43
C ALA A 93 15.44 -11.58 4.20
N TYR A 94 15.88 -10.79 5.18
CA TYR A 94 17.13 -10.03 5.10
C TYR A 94 18.39 -10.86 5.36
N ASP A 95 18.30 -11.93 6.15
CA ASP A 95 19.38 -12.91 6.29
C ASP A 95 19.63 -13.64 4.97
N ASN A 96 18.56 -14.01 4.26
CA ASN A 96 18.64 -14.66 2.95
C ASN A 96 19.12 -13.70 1.86
N ASN A 97 18.70 -12.44 1.90
CA ASN A 97 19.10 -11.43 0.94
C ASN A 97 19.27 -10.05 1.62
N PRO A 98 20.50 -9.71 2.05
CA PRO A 98 20.77 -8.40 2.63
C PRO A 98 20.50 -7.22 1.68
N GLY A 99 20.55 -7.45 0.37
CA GLY A 99 20.27 -6.47 -0.68
C GLY A 99 18.79 -6.44 -1.10
N LEU A 100 17.89 -7.08 -0.34
CA LEU A 100 16.47 -7.16 -0.65
C LEU A 100 15.86 -5.77 -0.76
N GLN A 101 15.36 -5.47 -1.96
CA GLN A 101 14.78 -4.16 -2.24
C GLN A 101 13.44 -3.99 -1.50
N ASN A 102 12.57 -4.98 -1.57
CA ASN A 102 11.26 -4.88 -0.95
C ASN A 102 10.86 -6.25 -0.39
N LEU A 103 10.23 -6.25 0.78
CA LEU A 103 9.76 -7.47 1.43
C LEU A 103 8.81 -8.28 0.55
N LEU A 104 8.02 -7.63 -0.32
CA LEU A 104 7.13 -8.32 -1.27
C LEU A 104 7.85 -9.25 -2.26
N LEU A 105 9.16 -9.07 -2.44
CA LEU A 105 9.98 -9.88 -3.37
C LEU A 105 10.59 -11.12 -2.70
N ASP A 106 10.59 -11.19 -1.37
CA ASP A 106 11.03 -12.39 -0.65
C ASP A 106 10.02 -13.55 -0.85
N PRO A 107 10.50 -14.81 -0.99
CA PRO A 107 9.63 -15.96 -1.27
C PRO A 107 8.46 -16.15 -0.30
N TYR A 108 8.66 -15.92 1.00
CA TYR A 108 7.61 -16.11 1.99
C TYR A 108 6.50 -15.07 1.83
N PHE A 109 6.86 -13.79 1.77
CA PHE A 109 5.87 -12.72 1.62
C PHE A 109 5.19 -12.76 0.26
N LYS A 110 5.94 -13.04 -0.81
CA LYS A 110 5.41 -13.23 -2.16
C LYS A 110 4.33 -14.31 -2.20
N ASN A 111 4.57 -15.45 -1.55
CA ASN A 111 3.60 -16.53 -1.48
C ASN A 111 2.29 -16.05 -0.82
N ILE A 112 2.39 -15.44 0.35
CA ILE A 112 1.22 -14.95 1.09
C ILE A 112 0.43 -13.91 0.31
N VAL A 113 1.07 -12.89 -0.26
CA VAL A 113 0.35 -11.84 -0.98
C VAL A 113 -0.29 -12.37 -2.26
N THR A 114 0.32 -13.39 -2.89
CA THR A 114 -0.27 -14.06 -4.06
C THR A 114 -1.50 -14.86 -3.68
N GLU A 115 -1.47 -15.60 -2.57
CA GLU A 115 -2.59 -16.41 -2.08
C GLU A 115 -3.72 -15.58 -1.45
N TYR A 116 -3.41 -14.43 -0.83
CA TYR A 116 -4.38 -13.68 -0.01
C TYR A 116 -4.98 -12.46 -0.73
N GLN A 117 -4.48 -12.09 -1.91
CA GLN A 117 -4.97 -10.90 -2.62
C GLN A 117 -6.46 -10.96 -2.95
N ASP A 118 -7.00 -12.11 -3.33
CA ASP A 118 -8.43 -12.22 -3.67
C ASP A 118 -9.32 -11.99 -2.45
N ALA A 119 -8.89 -12.46 -1.28
CA ALA A 119 -9.57 -12.17 -0.02
C ALA A 119 -9.54 -10.68 0.32
N LEU A 120 -8.40 -10.00 0.09
CA LEU A 120 -8.30 -8.55 0.28
C LEU A 120 -9.21 -7.79 -0.69
N ARG A 121 -9.25 -8.21 -1.97
CA ARG A 121 -10.14 -7.62 -3.00
C ARG A 121 -11.60 -7.78 -2.61
N ASP A 122 -12.01 -8.98 -2.20
CA ASP A 122 -13.38 -9.27 -1.78
C ASP A 122 -13.81 -8.42 -0.57
N VAL A 123 -12.92 -8.30 0.43
CA VAL A 123 -13.21 -7.50 1.64
C VAL A 123 -13.32 -6.02 1.28
N VAL A 124 -12.43 -5.49 0.44
CA VAL A 124 -12.49 -4.09 0.00
C VAL A 124 -13.75 -3.84 -0.82
N ALA A 125 -14.06 -4.70 -1.79
CA ALA A 125 -15.26 -4.58 -2.62
C ALA A 125 -16.54 -4.64 -1.77
N THR A 126 -16.63 -5.61 -0.85
CA THR A 126 -17.77 -5.74 0.06
C THR A 126 -17.91 -4.51 0.96
N GLY A 127 -16.79 -4.00 1.49
CA GLY A 127 -16.78 -2.79 2.32
C GLY A 127 -17.28 -1.57 1.56
N VAL A 128 -16.80 -1.36 0.33
CA VAL A 128 -17.23 -0.25 -0.55
C VAL A 128 -18.72 -0.35 -0.86
N GLN A 129 -19.21 -1.52 -1.29
CA GLN A 129 -20.63 -1.72 -1.63
C GLN A 129 -21.56 -1.51 -0.42
N ASN A 130 -21.08 -1.83 0.79
CA ASN A 130 -21.85 -1.69 2.03
C ASN A 130 -21.61 -0.37 2.78
N GLY A 131 -20.84 0.57 2.22
CA GLY A 131 -20.56 1.85 2.87
C GLY A 131 -19.71 1.72 4.15
N VAL A 132 -18.93 0.64 4.28
CA VAL A 132 -18.02 0.41 5.41
C VAL A 132 -16.62 0.92 5.05
N PRO A 133 -16.09 1.95 5.73
CA PRO A 133 -14.78 2.51 5.40
C PRO A 133 -13.65 1.55 5.78
N THR A 134 -12.83 1.17 4.79
CA THR A 134 -11.69 0.26 4.98
C THR A 134 -10.38 0.82 4.40
N PRO A 135 -10.00 2.08 4.69
CA PRO A 135 -8.91 2.76 3.96
C PRO A 135 -7.55 2.08 4.08
N GLY A 136 -7.25 1.40 5.18
CA GLY A 136 -6.01 0.62 5.30
C GLY A 136 -5.96 -0.55 4.33
N PHE A 137 -7.09 -1.24 4.14
CA PHE A 137 -7.22 -2.35 3.18
C PHE A 137 -7.22 -1.84 1.74
N SER A 138 -8.00 -0.80 1.44
CA SER A 138 -8.03 -0.18 0.11
C SER A 138 -6.66 0.37 -0.30
N SER A 139 -5.94 1.02 0.62
CA SER A 139 -4.58 1.49 0.36
C SER A 139 -3.61 0.33 0.11
N SER A 140 -3.73 -0.76 0.88
CA SER A 140 -2.85 -1.92 0.72
C SER A 140 -2.99 -2.60 -0.64
N ILE A 141 -4.23 -2.79 -1.12
CA ILE A 141 -4.42 -3.41 -2.44
C ILE A 141 -3.96 -2.48 -3.57
N ASN A 142 -4.19 -1.17 -3.44
CA ASN A 142 -3.70 -0.18 -4.40
C ASN A 142 -2.17 -0.13 -4.45
N TYR A 143 -1.51 -0.17 -3.29
CA TYR A 143 -0.05 -0.27 -3.21
C TYR A 143 0.47 -1.53 -3.89
N TYR A 144 -0.11 -2.69 -3.58
CA TYR A 144 0.31 -3.96 -4.18
C TYR A 144 0.17 -3.94 -5.71
N ASP A 145 -0.99 -3.50 -6.22
CA ASP A 145 -1.25 -3.44 -7.65
C ASP A 145 -0.37 -2.40 -8.35
N SER A 146 -0.06 -1.28 -7.69
CA SER A 146 0.83 -0.25 -8.24
C SER A 146 2.28 -0.72 -8.28
N TYR A 147 2.74 -1.41 -7.23
CA TYR A 147 4.12 -1.87 -7.12
C TYR A 147 4.46 -2.98 -8.13
N ARG A 148 3.47 -3.80 -8.51
CA ARG A 148 3.63 -4.87 -9.51
C ARG A 148 3.36 -4.43 -10.95
N ALA A 149 2.91 -3.20 -11.17
CA ALA A 149 2.66 -2.67 -12.51
C ALA A 149 3.96 -2.14 -13.11
N ALA A 150 4.39 -2.71 -14.24
CA ALA A 150 5.54 -2.17 -14.98
C ALA A 150 5.23 -0.78 -15.55
N ASP A 151 3.96 -0.56 -15.93
CA ASP A 151 3.46 0.68 -16.49
C ASP A 151 2.30 1.22 -15.65
N LEU A 152 2.49 2.44 -15.13
CA LEU A 152 1.46 3.20 -14.44
C LEU A 152 0.92 4.31 -15.36
N PRO A 153 -0.30 4.81 -15.13
CA PRO A 153 -0.89 5.91 -15.88
C PRO A 153 -0.19 7.28 -15.65
N ALA A 154 1.02 7.28 -15.08
CA ALA A 154 1.84 8.48 -14.89
C ALA A 154 2.25 9.14 -16.20
N ASN A 155 2.18 8.43 -17.34
CA ASN A 155 2.35 9.01 -18.67
C ASN A 155 1.32 10.12 -18.95
N LEU A 156 0.07 9.97 -18.51
CA LEU A 156 -0.95 11.02 -18.66
C LEU A 156 -0.65 12.22 -17.77
N ILE A 157 -0.17 12.00 -16.54
CA ILE A 157 0.26 13.08 -15.64
C ILE A 157 1.42 13.86 -16.28
N GLN A 158 2.39 13.17 -16.86
CA GLN A 158 3.50 13.81 -17.57
C GLN A 158 3.01 14.64 -18.77
N ALA A 159 2.08 14.11 -19.56
CA ALA A 159 1.46 14.85 -20.66
C ALA A 159 0.74 16.12 -20.18
N GLN A 160 -0.05 16.03 -19.10
CA GLN A 160 -0.72 17.19 -18.51
C GLN A 160 0.28 18.25 -18.04
N ARG A 161 1.32 17.85 -17.31
CA ARG A 161 2.37 18.77 -16.83
C ARG A 161 3.09 19.47 -17.97
N ASP A 162 3.37 18.76 -19.07
CA ASP A 162 3.98 19.37 -20.24
C ASP A 162 3.01 20.33 -20.95
N TYR A 163 1.73 19.95 -21.05
CA TYR A 163 0.68 20.76 -21.67
C TYR A 163 0.53 22.15 -21.03
N PHE A 164 0.29 22.22 -19.71
CA PHE A 164 -0.01 23.51 -19.06
C PHE A 164 1.22 24.25 -18.55
N GLY A 165 2.37 23.58 -18.45
CA GLY A 165 3.54 24.09 -17.73
C GLY A 165 4.89 23.87 -18.41
N ALA A 166 4.91 23.33 -19.64
CA ALA A 166 6.14 23.04 -20.39
C ALA A 166 7.20 22.27 -19.55
N HIS A 167 6.73 21.37 -18.67
CA HIS A 167 7.57 20.65 -17.72
C HIS A 167 8.44 19.55 -18.34
N THR A 168 8.31 19.30 -19.64
CA THR A 168 9.02 18.25 -20.39
C THR A 168 8.72 16.83 -19.90
N TYR A 169 9.11 15.82 -20.68
CA TYR A 169 8.94 14.40 -20.36
C TYR A 169 9.97 13.50 -21.07
N GLU A 170 10.15 12.29 -20.55
CA GLU A 170 10.95 11.24 -21.18
C GLU A 170 10.08 10.28 -22.00
N ARG A 171 10.70 9.53 -22.92
CA ARG A 171 10.02 8.58 -23.80
C ARG A 171 10.58 7.17 -23.63
N LYS A 172 9.76 6.17 -23.97
CA LYS A 172 10.14 4.75 -23.92
C LYS A 172 10.96 4.30 -25.12
N ASP A 173 10.82 4.99 -26.25
CA ASP A 173 11.39 4.58 -27.54
C ASP A 173 12.71 5.29 -27.87
N LYS A 174 13.06 6.35 -27.14
CA LYS A 174 14.30 7.11 -27.33
C LYS A 174 14.72 7.82 -26.06
N GLU A 175 16.03 7.86 -25.84
CA GLU A 175 16.63 8.64 -24.76
C GLU A 175 16.51 10.14 -25.03
N GLY A 176 16.40 10.92 -23.95
CA GLY A 176 16.34 12.38 -23.99
C GLY A 176 15.11 12.97 -23.31
N VAL A 177 15.09 14.30 -23.28
CA VAL A 177 14.02 15.11 -22.70
C VAL A 177 13.25 15.80 -23.82
N PHE A 178 11.93 15.66 -23.80
CA PHE A 178 11.05 16.12 -24.87
C PHE A 178 10.03 17.13 -24.35
N HIS A 179 9.68 18.09 -25.19
CA HIS A 179 8.56 19.00 -25.00
C HIS A 179 7.68 18.94 -26.26
N THR A 180 6.37 18.94 -26.08
CA THR A 180 5.41 19.00 -27.19
C THR A 180 4.75 20.37 -27.23
N GLN A 181 4.61 20.95 -28.43
CA GLN A 181 3.72 22.08 -28.65
C GLN A 181 2.29 21.54 -28.78
N TRP A 182 1.49 21.68 -27.73
CA TRP A 182 0.18 21.01 -27.62
C TRP A 182 -0.98 21.76 -28.26
N ILE A 183 -0.81 23.06 -28.51
CA ILE A 183 -1.81 23.93 -29.13
C ILE A 183 -1.22 24.41 -30.46
N GLU A 184 -1.98 24.25 -31.54
CA GLU A 184 -1.70 24.89 -32.82
C GLU A 184 -2.27 26.31 -32.79
N GLU A 185 -1.52 27.31 -33.27
CA GLU A 185 -2.00 28.69 -33.43
C GLU A 185 -3.14 28.81 -34.45
#